data_AF-A0A4Q0IU61-F1
#
_entry.id   AF-A0A4Q0IU61-F1
#
_cell.length_a   1.000
_cell.length_b   1.000
_cell.length_c   1.000
_cell.angle_alpha   90.00
_cell.angle_beta   90.00
_cell.angle_gamma   90.00
#
_symmetry.space_group_name_H-M   'P 1'
#
loop_
_entity.id
_entity.type
_entity.pdbx_description
1 polymer ?
#
loop_
_entity_poly.entity_id
_entity_poly.type
_entity_poly.pdbx_seq_one_letter_code
_entity_poly.pdbx_strand_id
1 'polypeptide(L)'
;MANITLFAQTIAQLPRQTIRKIIREAQTDKHNKGYDTWSQLISMVFCQFSNCDSVRDISNGLKSATGNLNHLGISRAPSKSTVAYQNAHRDCSVFRDIFYRLYQHF
;
A
#
# COMPACT_ATOMS: atom_id res chain seq x y z
N MET A 1 23.72 1.71 10.50
CA MET A 1 23.01 1.69 9.21
C MET A 1 21.78 0.81 9.38
N ALA A 2 20.58 1.32 9.12
CA ALA A 2 19.38 0.49 9.17
C ALA A 2 19.43 -0.48 7.97
N ASN A 3 19.35 -1.79 8.22
CA ASN A 3 19.15 -2.78 7.17
C ASN A 3 17.73 -2.62 6.61
N ILE A 4 17.59 -1.81 5.56
CA ILE A 4 16.32 -1.60 4.86
C ILE A 4 16.06 -2.86 4.01
N THR A 5 14.93 -3.53 4.24
CA THR A 5 14.53 -4.72 3.48
C THR A 5 14.38 -4.40 1.99
N LEU A 6 14.58 -5.39 1.09
CA LEU A 6 14.37 -5.19 -0.35
C LEU A 6 12.98 -4.61 -0.64
N PHE A 7 11.95 -5.09 0.05
CA PHE A 7 10.60 -4.53 -0.02
C PHE A 7 10.57 -3.03 0.31
N ALA A 8 11.20 -2.61 1.41
CA ALA A 8 11.25 -1.19 1.77
C ALA A 8 12.07 -0.35 0.79
N GLN A 9 13.13 -0.91 0.18
CA GLN A 9 13.86 -0.24 -0.90
C GLN A 9 12.98 -0.06 -2.15
N THR A 10 12.20 -1.08 -2.53
CA THR A 10 11.23 -1.00 -3.64
C THR A 10 10.18 0.08 -3.37
N ILE A 11 9.58 0.09 -2.18
CA ILE A 11 8.58 1.12 -1.82
C ILE A 11 9.20 2.52 -1.80
N ALA A 12 10.47 2.66 -1.40
CA ALA A 12 11.18 3.94 -1.40
C ALA A 12 11.38 4.53 -2.81
N GLN A 13 11.37 3.72 -3.86
CA GLN A 13 11.44 4.19 -5.25
C GLN A 13 10.12 4.82 -5.73
N LEU A 14 9.00 4.56 -5.05
CA LEU A 14 7.71 5.08 -5.49
C LEU A 14 7.62 6.61 -5.26
N PRO A 15 7.29 7.43 -6.28
CA PRO A 15 7.16 8.88 -6.16
C PRO A 15 5.94 9.27 -5.30
N ARG A 16 6.14 9.29 -3.98
CA ARG A 16 5.07 9.44 -2.98
C ARG A 16 4.26 10.73 -3.14
N GLN A 17 4.90 11.83 -3.52
CA GLN A 17 4.19 13.10 -3.75
C GLN A 17 3.25 13.02 -4.95
N THR A 18 3.70 12.38 -6.02
CA THR A 18 2.90 12.17 -7.23
C THR A 18 1.71 11.26 -6.96
N ILE A 19 1.91 10.15 -6.25
CA ILE A 19 0.82 9.25 -5.87
C ILE A 19 -0.18 9.96 -4.94
N ARG A 20 0.31 10.74 -3.97
CA ARG A 20 -0.57 11.55 -3.10
C ARG A 20 -1.41 12.55 -3.87
N LYS A 21 -0.89 13.13 -4.96
CA LYS A 21 -1.67 14.02 -5.82
C LYS A 21 -2.83 13.28 -6.48
N ILE A 22 -2.57 12.12 -7.07
CA ILE A 22 -3.61 11.27 -7.68
C ILE A 22 -4.68 10.87 -6.66
N ILE A 23 -4.27 10.42 -5.48
CA ILE A 23 -5.19 10.04 -4.39
C ILE A 23 -6.10 11.21 -3.99
N ARG A 24 -5.54 12.42 -3.90
CA ARG A 24 -6.32 13.64 -3.58
C ARG A 24 -7.29 13.98 -4.71
N GLU A 25 -6.89 13.89 -5.96
CA GLU A 25 -7.77 14.16 -7.11
C GLU A 25 -8.91 13.15 -7.18
N ALA A 26 -8.62 11.86 -6.93
CA ALA A 26 -9.61 10.78 -6.92
C ALA A 26 -10.50 10.74 -5.65
N GLN A 27 -10.17 11.52 -4.61
CA GLN A 27 -10.92 11.61 -3.34
C GLN A 27 -11.17 10.24 -2.64
N THR A 28 -10.34 9.23 -2.92
CA THR A 28 -10.54 7.85 -2.41
C THR A 28 -10.31 7.68 -0.91
N ASP A 29 -9.83 8.72 -0.24
CA ASP A 29 -9.49 8.73 1.19
C ASP A 29 -10.41 9.60 2.05
N LYS A 30 -11.45 10.23 1.47
CA LYS A 30 -12.34 11.20 2.15
C LYS A 30 -12.99 10.68 3.44
N HIS A 31 -13.20 9.37 3.55
CA HIS A 31 -13.82 8.72 4.71
C HIS A 31 -12.97 7.58 5.30
N ASN A 32 -11.67 7.52 4.98
CA ASN A 32 -10.85 6.45 5.52
C ASN A 32 -10.66 6.59 7.04
N LYS A 33 -10.50 5.46 7.74
CA LYS A 33 -10.23 5.41 9.19
C LYS A 33 -8.86 4.79 9.47
N GLY A 34 -7.82 5.36 8.84
CA GLY A 34 -6.43 4.97 9.06
C GLY A 34 -5.93 3.79 8.22
N TYR A 35 -6.67 3.39 7.17
CA TYR A 35 -6.15 2.56 6.09
C TYR A 35 -6.47 3.25 4.76
N ASP A 36 -5.54 4.09 4.36
CA ASP A 36 -5.64 4.97 3.21
C ASP A 36 -5.25 4.27 1.90
N THR A 37 -5.33 4.98 0.78
CA THR A 37 -5.05 4.42 -0.54
C THR A 37 -3.58 4.03 -0.66
N TRP A 38 -2.69 4.79 -0.02
CA TRP A 38 -1.27 4.46 0.12
C TRP A 38 -1.06 3.13 0.87
N SER A 39 -1.75 2.94 1.99
CA SER A 39 -1.66 1.71 2.80
C SER A 39 -2.17 0.48 2.06
N GLN A 40 -3.24 0.64 1.25
CA GLN A 40 -3.72 -0.45 0.41
C GLN A 40 -2.76 -0.75 -0.73
N LEU A 41 -2.18 0.27 -1.39
CA LEU A 41 -1.15 0.07 -2.40
C LEU A 41 0.00 -0.77 -1.85
N ILE A 42 0.56 -0.40 -0.70
CA ILE A 42 1.66 -1.15 -0.07
C ILE A 42 1.25 -2.58 0.27
N SER A 43 0.02 -2.78 0.76
CA SER A 43 -0.48 -4.12 1.06
C SER A 43 -0.60 -5.01 -0.18
N MET A 44 -0.99 -4.42 -1.31
CA MET A 44 -1.07 -5.15 -2.59
C MET A 44 0.32 -5.41 -3.19
N VAL A 45 1.27 -4.48 -3.07
CA VAL A 45 2.66 -4.75 -3.48
C VAL A 45 3.28 -5.84 -2.60
N PHE A 46 3.03 -5.81 -1.28
CA PHE A 46 3.47 -6.87 -0.37
C PHE A 46 2.89 -8.24 -0.75
N CYS A 47 1.61 -8.29 -1.12
CA CYS A 47 0.93 -9.50 -1.59
C CYS A 47 1.67 -10.14 -2.77
N GLN A 48 2.07 -9.33 -3.75
CA GLN A 48 2.80 -9.81 -4.93
C GLN A 48 4.22 -10.24 -4.57
N PHE A 49 4.93 -9.45 -3.75
CA PHE A 49 6.30 -9.77 -3.33
C PHE A 49 6.40 -11.04 -2.47
N SER A 50 5.38 -11.31 -1.67
CA SER A 50 5.36 -12.42 -0.71
C SER A 50 4.55 -13.62 -1.19
N ASN A 51 4.08 -13.59 -2.44
CA ASN A 51 3.19 -14.62 -3.01
C ASN A 51 2.03 -14.99 -2.08
N CYS A 52 1.32 -13.98 -1.57
CA CYS A 52 0.20 -14.18 -0.66
C CYS A 52 -1.03 -14.71 -1.42
N ASP A 53 -1.61 -15.80 -0.96
CA ASP A 53 -2.82 -16.40 -1.56
C ASP A 53 -4.12 -15.87 -0.93
N SER A 54 -4.03 -15.17 0.21
CA SER A 54 -5.22 -14.68 0.92
C SER A 54 -5.01 -13.34 1.61
N VAL A 55 -6.13 -12.65 1.90
CA VAL A 55 -6.15 -11.43 2.73
C VAL A 55 -5.64 -11.69 4.17
N ARG A 56 -5.64 -12.95 4.62
CA ARG A 56 -5.05 -13.34 5.90
C ARG A 56 -3.52 -13.33 5.81
N ASP A 57 -2.96 -13.80 4.71
CA ASP A 57 -1.51 -13.81 4.47
C ASP A 57 -0.97 -12.39 4.37
N ILE A 58 -1.70 -11.50 3.70
CA ILE A 58 -1.39 -10.07 3.68
C ILE A 58 -1.36 -9.49 5.10
N SER A 59 -2.41 -9.71 5.89
CA SER A 59 -2.53 -9.16 7.24
C SER A 59 -1.44 -9.70 8.17
N ASN A 60 -1.22 -11.02 8.17
CA ASN A 60 -0.25 -11.67 9.05
C ASN A 60 1.19 -11.42 8.59
N GLY A 61 1.46 -11.43 7.28
CA GLY A 61 2.76 -11.15 6.70
C GLY A 61 3.20 -9.72 6.97
N LEU A 62 2.33 -8.73 6.75
CA LEU A 62 2.62 -7.35 7.12
C LEU A 62 2.82 -7.19 8.64
N LYS A 63 2.01 -7.88 9.46
CA LYS A 63 2.20 -7.95 10.92
C LYS A 63 3.58 -8.48 11.29
N SER A 64 4.04 -9.55 10.65
CA SER A 64 5.38 -10.11 10.91
C SER A 64 6.51 -9.18 10.43
N ALA A 65 6.30 -8.46 9.33
CA ALA A 65 7.24 -7.47 8.80
C ALA A 65 7.26 -6.13 9.58
N THR A 66 6.40 -5.95 10.60
CA THR A 66 6.16 -4.63 11.24
C THR A 66 7.27 -4.07 12.12
N GLY A 67 8.42 -4.74 12.27
CA GLY A 67 9.52 -4.27 13.11
C GLY A 67 9.98 -2.83 12.83
N ASN A 68 9.68 -2.26 11.65
CA ASN A 68 9.95 -0.86 11.35
C ASN A 68 9.06 -0.24 10.23
N LEU A 69 7.74 -0.19 10.43
CA LEU A 69 6.77 0.29 9.43
C LEU A 69 6.90 1.77 9.03
N ASN A 70 7.52 2.61 9.85
CA ASN A 70 7.59 4.06 9.62
C ASN A 70 8.25 4.40 8.27
N HIS A 71 9.22 3.60 7.83
CA HIS A 71 9.91 3.81 6.55
C HIS A 71 9.03 3.52 5.32
N LEU A 72 7.98 2.71 5.47
CA LEU A 72 7.01 2.41 4.41
C LEU A 72 5.90 3.46 4.35
N GLY A 73 5.82 4.35 5.35
CA GLY A 73 4.77 5.35 5.42
C GLY A 73 3.38 4.78 5.74
N ILE A 74 3.31 3.57 6.31
CA ILE A 74 2.12 3.00 6.93
C ILE A 74 2.31 2.98 8.46
N SER A 75 1.27 3.31 9.22
CA SER A 75 1.37 3.41 10.68
C SER A 75 1.16 2.07 11.41
N ARG A 76 0.43 1.15 10.78
CA ARG A 76 0.11 -0.17 11.33
C ARG A 76 -0.21 -1.16 10.23
N ALA A 77 0.04 -2.44 10.48
CA ALA A 77 -0.43 -3.50 9.59
C ALA A 77 -1.97 -3.57 9.60
N PRO A 78 -2.62 -3.79 8.45
CA PRO A 78 -4.07 -3.86 8.39
C PRO A 78 -4.59 -5.18 8.99
N SER A 79 -5.83 -5.15 9.47
CA SER A 79 -6.56 -6.37 9.81
C SER A 79 -7.06 -7.08 8.55
N LYS A 80 -7.32 -8.39 8.64
CA LYS A 80 -7.93 -9.18 7.56
C LYS A 80 -9.22 -8.53 7.02
N SER A 81 -10.11 -8.08 7.92
CA SER A 81 -11.38 -7.46 7.54
C SER A 81 -11.17 -6.10 6.88
N THR A 82 -10.17 -5.33 7.32
CA THR A 82 -9.80 -4.05 6.67
C THR A 82 -9.34 -4.26 5.23
N VAL A 83 -8.44 -5.21 4.98
CA VAL A 83 -7.97 -5.51 3.61
C VAL A 83 -9.14 -5.96 2.73
N ALA A 84 -9.94 -6.92 3.20
CA ALA A 84 -11.09 -7.43 2.45
C ALA A 84 -12.11 -6.32 2.12
N TYR A 85 -12.46 -5.50 3.11
CA TYR A 85 -13.40 -4.40 2.92
C TYR A 85 -12.89 -3.42 1.86
N GLN A 86 -11.63 -3.02 1.93
CA GLN A 86 -11.07 -2.02 1.02
C GLN A 86 -10.86 -2.56 -0.40
N ASN A 87 -10.54 -3.86 -0.54
CA ASN A 87 -10.52 -4.50 -1.85
C ASN A 87 -11.90 -4.55 -2.50
N ALA A 88 -12.98 -4.63 -1.70
CA ALA A 88 -14.34 -4.67 -2.21
C ALA A 88 -14.94 -3.28 -2.49
N HIS A 89 -14.51 -2.23 -1.78
CA HIS A 89 -15.21 -0.93 -1.78
C HIS A 89 -14.39 0.24 -2.33
N ARG A 90 -13.05 0.19 -2.32
CA ARG A 90 -12.25 1.28 -2.90
C ARG A 90 -12.28 1.15 -4.42
N ASP A 91 -12.65 2.23 -5.09
CA ASP A 91 -12.61 2.29 -6.56
C ASP A 91 -11.20 1.98 -7.07
N CYS A 92 -11.10 0.98 -7.95
CA CYS A 92 -9.83 0.54 -8.50
C CYS A 92 -9.22 1.51 -9.51
N SER A 93 -10.00 2.48 -10.00
CA SER A 93 -9.56 3.51 -10.94
C SER A 93 -8.33 4.27 -10.44
N VAL A 94 -8.25 4.55 -9.14
CA VAL A 94 -7.09 5.22 -8.53
C VAL A 94 -5.79 4.43 -8.70
N PHE A 95 -5.85 3.09 -8.65
CA PHE A 95 -4.67 2.24 -8.80
C PHE A 95 -4.24 2.12 -10.27
N ARG A 96 -5.20 2.16 -11.20
CA ARG A 96 -4.91 2.28 -12.64
C ARG A 96 -4.18 3.59 -12.95
N ASP A 97 -4.66 4.70 -12.38
CA ASP A 97 -4.05 6.01 -12.63
C ASP A 97 -2.66 6.11 -11.98
N ILE A 98 -2.48 5.52 -10.79
CA ILE A 98 -1.15 5.32 -10.19
C ILE A 98 -0.25 4.51 -11.12
N PHE A 99 -0.72 3.37 -11.65
CA PHE A 99 0.07 2.52 -12.55
C PHE A 99 0.57 3.30 -13.77
N TYR A 100 -0.31 3.97 -14.51
CA TYR A 100 0.09 4.72 -15.70
C TYR A 100 1.04 5.87 -15.37
N ARG A 101 0.86 6.50 -14.20
CA ARG A 101 1.78 7.53 -13.76
C ARG A 101 3.17 6.99 -13.42
N LEU A 102 3.26 5.80 -12.83
CA LEU A 102 4.52 5.12 -12.56
C LEU A 102 5.19 4.64 -13.86
N TYR A 103 4.42 4.13 -14.81
CA TYR A 103 4.91 3.71 -16.13
C TYR A 103 5.53 4.87 -16.93
N GLN A 104 5.07 6.11 -16.72
CA GLN A 104 5.70 7.30 -17.31
C GLN A 104 6.92 7.80 -16.53
N HIS A 105 7.07 7.38 -15.27
CA HIS A 105 8.13 7.86 -14.38
C HIS A 105 9.41 7.02 -14.49
N PHE A 106 9.25 5.71 -14.67
CA PHE A 106 10.33 4.73 -14.86
C PHE A 106 10.52 4.42 -16.35
#